data_AF-A0A7M4AB25-F1
#
_entry.id   AF-A0A7M4AB25-F1
#
_cell.length_a   1.000
_cell.length_b   1.000
_cell.length_c   1.000
_cell.angle_alpha   90.00
_cell.angle_beta   90.00
_cell.angle_gamma   90.00
#
_symmetry.space_group_name_H-M   'P 1'
#
loop_
_entity.id
_entity.type
_entity.pdbx_description
1 polymer ?
#
loop_
_entity_poly.entity_id
_entity_poly.type
_entity_poly.pdbx_seq_one_letter_code
_entity_poly.pdbx_strand_id
1 'polypeptide(L)'
;MEDLISSFKSLIDDEEVRGDFSFISEKEVPIWKGKPTFSSYLPRYFLALFVFLIHFCFYRVAVTVYAEGESGYLNMAIRIIDQLFDLVDVFAFVVVMIIFARINYFLNFTTSTTKISLFLVFIGLIPSAWFIINIVDWFLLLIGREALNVPEWFDTWFLALGIINSLIIFTFSIISQFSYSYVMTDKNLYIQRRQFIFYK
;
A
#
# COMPACT_ATOMS: atom_id res chain seq x y z
N MET A 1 14.08 -40.34 3.82
CA MET A 1 13.72 -39.34 2.78
C MET A 1 12.65 -39.91 1.86
N GLU A 2 12.80 -41.15 1.40
CA GLU A 2 11.75 -41.88 0.65
C GLU A 2 10.44 -42.04 1.43
N ASP A 3 10.49 -42.39 2.72
CA ASP A 3 9.28 -42.48 3.57
C ASP A 3 8.51 -41.16 3.71
N LEU A 4 9.23 -40.04 3.62
CA LEU A 4 8.65 -38.71 3.77
C LEU A 4 7.97 -38.29 2.46
N ILE A 5 8.59 -38.60 1.32
CA ILE A 5 8.02 -38.38 -0.02
C ILE A 5 6.84 -39.31 -0.27
N SER A 6 6.90 -40.58 0.16
CA SER A 6 5.78 -41.52 0.02
C SER A 6 4.58 -41.09 0.86
N SER A 7 4.82 -40.55 2.07
CA SER A 7 3.75 -39.98 2.90
C SER A 7 3.05 -38.81 2.20
N PHE A 8 3.79 -37.88 1.59
CA PHE A 8 3.19 -36.76 0.86
C PHE A 8 2.43 -37.21 -0.39
N LYS A 9 2.97 -38.18 -1.15
CA LYS A 9 2.28 -38.76 -2.31
C LYS A 9 0.97 -39.43 -1.93
N SER A 10 0.93 -40.13 -0.79
CA SER A 10 -0.30 -40.82 -0.33
C SER A 10 -1.43 -39.88 0.09
N LEU A 11 -1.12 -38.61 0.36
CA LEU A 11 -2.09 -37.58 0.76
C LEU A 11 -2.69 -36.83 -0.44
N ILE A 12 -2.28 -37.16 -1.66
CA ILE A 12 -2.65 -36.43 -2.87
C ILE A 12 -3.64 -37.22 -3.70
N ASP A 13 -4.75 -36.56 -3.99
CA ASP A 13 -5.69 -36.99 -5.01
C ASP A 13 -5.21 -36.48 -6.39
N ASP A 14 -4.72 -37.40 -7.23
CA ASP A 14 -4.20 -37.08 -8.56
C ASP A 14 -5.30 -36.53 -9.49
N GLU A 15 -6.54 -37.01 -9.36
CA GLU A 15 -7.67 -36.52 -10.18
C GLU A 15 -8.04 -35.08 -9.79
N GLU A 16 -8.07 -34.76 -8.48
CA GLU A 16 -8.33 -33.39 -8.01
C GLU A 16 -7.22 -32.43 -8.46
N VAL A 17 -5.96 -32.84 -8.37
CA VAL A 17 -4.81 -32.02 -8.78
C VAL A 17 -4.85 -31.75 -10.28
N ARG A 18 -5.08 -32.77 -11.11
CA ARG A 18 -5.13 -32.61 -12.58
C ARG A 18 -6.36 -31.80 -13.02
N GLY A 19 -7.47 -31.91 -12.29
CA GLY A 19 -8.66 -31.07 -12.51
C GLY A 19 -8.38 -29.59 -12.23
N ASP A 20 -7.66 -29.29 -11.15
CA ASP A 20 -7.26 -27.91 -10.82
C ASP A 20 -6.12 -27.39 -11.74
N PHE A 21 -5.21 -28.26 -12.18
CA PHE A 21 -3.99 -27.95 -12.94
C PHE A 21 -3.96 -28.71 -14.28
N SER A 22 -4.83 -28.33 -15.22
CA SER A 22 -5.03 -29.01 -16.51
C SER A 22 -3.82 -29.03 -17.46
N PHE A 23 -2.73 -28.34 -17.13
CA PHE A 23 -1.50 -28.28 -17.92
C PHE A 23 -0.43 -29.28 -17.47
N ILE A 24 -0.67 -30.05 -16.40
CA ILE A 24 0.25 -31.11 -15.96
C ILE A 24 0.14 -32.30 -16.93
N SER A 25 1.28 -32.75 -17.47
CA SER A 25 1.32 -33.89 -18.40
C SER A 25 0.92 -35.20 -17.71
N GLU A 26 0.31 -36.14 -18.45
CA GLU A 26 0.01 -37.50 -17.96
C GLU A 26 1.26 -38.27 -17.49
N LYS A 27 2.45 -37.87 -17.95
CA LYS A 27 3.73 -38.49 -17.57
C LYS A 27 4.37 -37.90 -16.32
N GLU A 28 3.73 -36.93 -15.68
CA GLU A 28 4.20 -36.30 -14.45
C GLU A 28 3.35 -36.77 -13.27
N VAL A 29 4.02 -37.02 -12.14
CA VAL A 29 3.37 -37.48 -10.91
C VAL A 29 3.38 -36.33 -9.89
N PRO A 30 2.22 -35.81 -9.47
CA PRO A 30 2.15 -34.84 -8.39
C PRO A 30 2.68 -35.42 -7.07
N ILE A 31 3.58 -34.67 -6.43
CA ILE A 31 4.23 -35.03 -5.16
C ILE A 31 3.71 -34.16 -4.02
N TRP A 32 3.31 -32.91 -4.31
CA TRP A 32 2.80 -31.99 -3.31
C TRP A 32 1.91 -30.89 -3.92
N LYS A 33 0.86 -30.50 -3.19
CA LYS A 33 -0.03 -29.36 -3.48
C LYS A 33 -0.09 -28.46 -2.26
N GLY A 34 -0.12 -27.15 -2.48
CA GLY A 34 -0.40 -26.22 -1.38
C GLY A 34 -0.66 -24.78 -1.81
N LYS A 35 -0.73 -23.91 -0.80
CA LYS A 35 -1.06 -22.49 -0.93
C LYS A 35 -0.05 -21.63 -0.20
N PRO A 36 0.13 -20.35 -0.58
CA PRO A 36 1.02 -19.45 0.13
C PRO A 36 0.66 -19.35 1.61
N THR A 37 1.66 -19.58 2.47
CA THR A 37 1.49 -19.48 3.92
C THR A 37 1.49 -18.02 4.35
N PHE A 38 0.92 -17.74 5.53
CA PHE A 38 0.94 -16.40 6.10
C PHE A 38 2.37 -15.83 6.18
N SER A 39 3.32 -16.65 6.64
CA SER A 39 4.74 -16.27 6.75
C SER A 39 5.36 -15.86 5.40
N SER A 40 4.95 -16.49 4.29
CA SER A 40 5.44 -16.11 2.95
C SER A 40 4.93 -14.75 2.48
N TYR A 41 3.81 -14.27 3.04
CA TYR A 41 3.19 -12.97 2.72
C TYR A 41 3.49 -11.87 3.74
N LEU A 42 4.20 -12.22 4.82
CA LEU A 42 4.56 -11.35 5.93
C LEU A 42 5.20 -10.00 5.50
N PRO A 43 6.09 -9.94 4.47
CA PRO A 43 6.59 -8.65 3.96
C PRO A 43 5.49 -7.70 3.47
N ARG A 44 4.39 -8.23 2.91
CA ARG A 44 3.27 -7.41 2.42
C ARG A 44 2.40 -6.87 3.54
N TYR A 45 2.24 -7.62 4.63
CA TYR A 45 1.55 -7.12 5.82
C TYR A 45 2.39 -6.05 6.53
N PHE A 46 3.71 -6.24 6.61
CA PHE A 46 4.59 -5.19 7.11
C PHE A 46 4.57 -3.94 6.24
N LEU A 47 4.49 -4.07 4.93
CA LEU A 47 4.29 -2.92 4.05
C LEU A 47 3.04 -2.13 4.44
N ALA A 48 1.89 -2.79 4.61
CA ALA A 48 0.66 -2.13 5.04
C ALA A 48 0.84 -1.43 6.40
N LEU A 49 1.49 -2.09 7.35
CA LEU A 49 1.80 -1.52 8.66
C LEU A 49 2.69 -0.28 8.55
N PHE A 50 3.78 -0.32 7.78
CA PHE A 50 4.69 0.81 7.62
C PHE A 50 4.02 2.00 6.94
N VAL A 51 3.17 1.77 5.94
CA VAL A 51 2.36 2.84 5.33
C VAL A 51 1.49 3.52 6.39
N PHE A 52 0.81 2.75 7.23
CA PHE A 52 0.03 3.30 8.33
C PHE A 52 0.91 4.09 9.32
N LEU A 53 2.05 3.53 9.74
CA LEU A 53 2.96 4.17 10.71
C LEU A 53 3.51 5.49 10.18
N ILE A 54 3.89 5.57 8.90
CA ILE A 54 4.34 6.82 8.29
C ILE A 54 3.23 7.88 8.40
N HIS A 55 2.01 7.56 7.95
CA HIS A 55 0.88 8.48 8.02
C HIS A 55 0.54 8.88 9.46
N PHE A 56 0.60 7.92 10.39
CA PHE A 56 0.35 8.15 11.81
C PHE A 56 1.40 9.09 12.42
N CYS A 57 2.68 8.94 12.09
CA CYS A 57 3.72 9.85 12.54
C CYS A 57 3.47 11.29 12.09
N PHE A 58 3.10 11.50 10.81
CA PHE A 58 2.78 12.82 10.30
C PHE A 58 1.51 13.41 10.91
N TYR A 59 0.47 12.59 11.12
CA TYR A 59 -0.70 13.00 11.89
C TYR A 59 -0.32 13.48 13.30
N ARG A 60 0.57 12.76 14.00
CA ARG A 60 1.02 13.12 15.34
C ARG A 60 1.80 14.43 15.36
N VAL A 61 2.61 14.70 14.33
CA VAL A 61 3.34 15.97 14.18
C VAL A 61 2.37 17.12 13.93
N ALA A 62 1.45 16.95 12.97
CA ALA A 62 0.49 17.98 12.59
C ALA A 62 -0.41 18.42 13.76
N VAL A 63 -0.95 17.46 14.53
CA VAL A 63 -1.85 17.77 15.66
C VAL A 63 -1.14 18.40 16.88
N THR A 64 0.20 18.37 16.95
CA THR A 64 0.93 18.91 18.11
C THR A 64 1.18 20.42 18.09
N VAL A 65 0.76 21.12 17.05
CA VAL A 65 0.92 22.57 16.93
C VAL A 65 -0.45 23.19 16.72
N TYR A 66 -0.97 23.95 17.67
CA TYR A 66 -1.90 25.05 17.41
C TYR A 66 -1.98 25.96 18.64
N ALA A 67 -1.41 27.16 18.52
CA ALA A 67 -1.70 28.30 19.38
C ALA A 67 -2.28 29.39 18.48
N GLU A 68 -3.61 29.46 18.40
CA GLU A 68 -4.31 30.49 17.63
C GLU A 68 -4.84 31.62 18.52
N GLY A 69 -4.58 32.87 18.11
CA GLY A 69 -5.12 34.04 18.79
C GLY A 69 -4.91 35.36 18.03
N GLU A 70 -6.03 35.93 17.58
CA GLU A 70 -6.31 37.33 17.19
C GLU A 70 -5.98 37.84 15.78
N SER A 71 -6.98 38.50 15.17
CA SER A 71 -6.99 39.09 13.84
C SER A 71 -6.26 40.44 13.75
N GLY A 72 -5.40 40.58 12.73
CA GLY A 72 -4.65 41.80 12.40
C GLY A 72 -3.63 41.53 11.29
N TYR A 73 -2.90 42.55 10.82
CA TYR A 73 -1.80 42.36 9.84
C TYR A 73 -0.69 41.43 10.37
N LEU A 74 -0.48 41.40 11.69
CA LEU A 74 0.35 40.40 12.35
C LEU A 74 -0.20 38.98 12.18
N ASN A 75 -1.51 38.80 12.22
CA ASN A 75 -2.13 37.50 11.99
C ASN A 75 -1.98 37.03 10.54
N MET A 76 -1.94 37.95 9.56
CA MET A 76 -1.63 37.62 8.18
C MET A 76 -0.18 37.11 8.04
N ALA A 77 0.77 37.73 8.72
CA ALA A 77 2.17 37.29 8.74
C ALA A 77 2.36 35.97 9.50
N ILE A 78 1.70 35.80 10.65
CA ILE A 78 1.68 34.54 11.41
C ILE A 78 1.09 33.43 10.56
N ARG A 79 -0.03 33.68 9.87
CA ARG A 79 -0.66 32.73 8.94
C ARG A 79 0.24 32.35 7.75
N ILE A 80 1.05 33.29 7.23
CA ILE A 80 2.04 32.98 6.19
C ILE A 80 3.16 32.09 6.75
N ILE A 81 3.61 32.36 7.98
CA ILE A 81 4.65 31.56 8.64
C ILE A 81 4.12 30.16 8.95
N ASP A 82 2.91 30.05 9.46
CA ASP A 82 2.23 28.78 9.76
C ASP A 82 2.06 27.94 8.48
N GLN A 83 1.61 28.57 7.41
CA GLN A 83 1.46 27.93 6.11
C GLN A 83 2.80 27.53 5.46
N LEU A 84 3.91 28.18 5.82
CA LEU A 84 5.26 27.75 5.46
C LEU A 84 5.71 26.53 6.28
N PHE A 85 5.32 26.42 7.55
CA PHE A 85 5.54 25.21 8.34
C PHE A 85 4.72 24.03 7.80
N ASP A 86 3.45 24.24 7.45
CA ASP A 86 2.63 23.24 6.76
C ASP A 86 3.26 22.77 5.45
N LEU A 87 3.89 23.70 4.71
CA LEU A 87 4.58 23.38 3.48
C LEU A 87 5.78 22.45 3.72
N VAL A 88 6.55 22.72 4.76
CA VAL A 88 7.69 21.88 5.14
C VAL A 88 7.19 20.48 5.53
N ASP A 89 6.07 20.38 6.24
CA ASP A 89 5.49 19.11 6.66
C ASP A 89 4.94 18.30 5.49
N VAL A 90 4.21 18.93 4.56
CA VAL A 90 3.72 18.28 3.35
C VAL A 90 4.87 17.83 2.44
N PHE A 91 5.91 18.65 2.25
CA PHE A 91 7.08 18.25 1.47
C PHE A 91 7.86 17.13 2.15
N ALA A 92 8.04 17.19 3.47
CA ALA A 92 8.69 16.14 4.24
C ALA A 92 7.94 14.81 4.07
N PHE A 93 6.61 14.84 4.09
CA PHE A 93 5.79 13.65 3.85
C PHE A 93 6.05 13.04 2.48
N VAL A 94 6.04 13.85 1.42
CA VAL A 94 6.30 13.39 0.04
C VAL A 94 7.68 12.77 -0.08
N VAL A 95 8.69 13.43 0.47
CA VAL A 95 10.08 12.93 0.43
C VAL A 95 10.18 11.60 1.16
N VAL A 96 9.59 11.48 2.34
CA VAL A 96 9.55 10.20 3.09
C VAL A 96 8.86 9.12 2.28
N MET A 97 7.72 9.41 1.64
CA MET A 97 6.99 8.45 0.83
C MET A 97 7.74 8.03 -0.44
N ILE A 98 8.46 8.93 -1.10
CA ILE A 98 9.31 8.62 -2.26
C ILE A 98 10.51 7.76 -1.83
N ILE A 99 11.18 8.12 -0.73
CA ILE A 99 12.28 7.33 -0.17
C ILE A 99 11.78 5.94 0.19
N PHE A 100 10.63 5.84 0.85
CA PHE A 100 10.02 4.58 1.23
C PHE A 100 9.64 3.73 0.01
N ALA A 101 9.02 4.33 -1.02
CA ALA A 101 8.72 3.66 -2.28
C ALA A 101 9.99 3.12 -2.95
N ARG A 102 11.07 3.91 -2.92
CA ARG A 102 12.36 3.52 -3.49
C ARG A 102 13.01 2.37 -2.71
N ILE A 103 13.02 2.44 -1.38
CA ILE A 103 13.48 1.34 -0.52
C ILE A 103 12.69 0.06 -0.82
N ASN A 104 11.36 0.15 -0.87
CA ASN A 104 10.51 -1.01 -1.19
C ASN A 104 10.80 -1.60 -2.58
N TYR A 105 11.14 -0.77 -3.58
CA TYR A 105 11.53 -1.21 -4.91
C TYR A 105 12.93 -1.85 -4.96
N PHE A 106 13.86 -1.47 -4.08
CA PHE A 106 15.22 -2.03 -4.08
C PHE A 106 15.38 -3.27 -3.21
N LEU A 107 14.53 -3.47 -2.20
CA LEU A 107 14.61 -4.61 -1.30
C LEU A 107 14.30 -5.96 -1.99
N ASN A 108 13.84 -5.95 -3.26
CA ASN A 108 13.54 -7.14 -4.08
C ASN A 108 12.65 -8.17 -3.37
N PHE A 109 11.82 -7.71 -2.43
CA PHE A 109 10.84 -8.53 -1.75
C PHE A 109 9.61 -8.75 -2.65
N THR A 110 8.69 -9.61 -2.22
CA THR A 110 7.41 -9.86 -2.90
C THR A 110 6.51 -8.62 -3.02
N THR A 111 6.88 -7.51 -2.39
CA THR A 111 6.27 -6.17 -2.43
C THR A 111 6.90 -5.23 -3.48
N SER A 112 8.04 -5.59 -4.06
CA SER A 112 8.89 -4.75 -4.92
C SER A 112 8.34 -4.54 -6.35
N THR A 113 7.03 -4.66 -6.54
CA THR A 113 6.42 -4.51 -7.87
C THR A 113 6.30 -3.03 -8.25
N THR A 114 6.40 -2.74 -9.54
CA THR A 114 6.18 -1.39 -10.07
C THR A 114 4.82 -0.82 -9.67
N LYS A 115 3.79 -1.67 -9.59
CA LYS A 115 2.42 -1.29 -9.19
C LYS A 115 2.37 -0.79 -7.74
N ILE A 116 2.98 -1.51 -6.81
CA ILE A 116 3.04 -1.12 -5.40
C ILE A 116 3.86 0.17 -5.25
N SER A 117 5.00 0.27 -5.94
CA SER A 117 5.86 1.46 -5.87
C SER A 117 5.14 2.70 -6.42
N LEU A 118 4.42 2.56 -7.55
CA LEU A 118 3.60 3.63 -8.10
C LEU A 118 2.46 4.02 -7.16
N PHE A 119 1.82 3.04 -6.52
CA PHE A 119 0.78 3.30 -5.51
C PHE A 119 1.34 4.10 -4.33
N LEU A 120 2.52 3.74 -3.81
CA LEU A 120 3.18 4.45 -2.71
C LEU A 120 3.51 5.91 -3.08
N VAL A 121 3.99 6.15 -4.31
CA VAL A 121 4.23 7.50 -4.82
C VAL A 121 2.91 8.26 -4.95
N PHE A 122 1.88 7.63 -5.52
CA PHE A 122 0.57 8.26 -5.71
C PHE A 122 -0.04 8.72 -4.38
N ILE A 123 -0.08 7.84 -3.38
CA ILE A 123 -0.62 8.22 -2.06
C ILE A 123 0.24 9.28 -1.36
N GLY A 124 1.56 9.29 -1.63
CA GLY A 124 2.48 10.32 -1.15
C GLY A 124 2.20 11.72 -1.71
N LEU A 125 1.61 11.80 -2.91
CA LEU A 125 1.31 13.07 -3.59
C LEU A 125 -0.07 13.65 -3.23
N ILE A 126 -0.95 12.88 -2.55
CA ILE A 126 -2.30 13.34 -2.19
C ILE A 126 -2.26 14.63 -1.35
N PRO A 127 -1.46 14.72 -0.26
CA PRO A 127 -1.38 15.96 0.52
C PRO A 127 -0.82 17.13 -0.29
N SER A 128 0.13 16.88 -1.20
CA SER A 128 0.69 17.92 -2.07
C SER A 128 -0.33 18.49 -3.04
N ALA A 129 -1.18 17.63 -3.61
CA ALA A 129 -2.24 18.07 -4.50
C ALA A 129 -3.18 19.05 -3.79
N TRP A 130 -3.49 18.78 -2.52
CA TRP A 130 -4.30 19.68 -1.70
C TRP A 130 -3.57 20.98 -1.37
N PHE A 131 -2.29 20.91 -1.01
CA PHE A 131 -1.50 22.12 -0.75
C PHE A 131 -1.44 23.05 -1.97
N ILE A 132 -1.30 22.49 -3.18
CA ILE A 132 -1.31 23.28 -4.43
C ILE A 132 -2.64 24.03 -4.59
N ILE A 133 -3.77 23.42 -4.24
CA ILE A 133 -5.09 24.07 -4.27
C ILE A 133 -5.10 25.28 -3.32
N ASN A 134 -4.57 25.13 -2.10
CA ASN A 134 -4.48 26.24 -1.13
C ASN A 134 -3.62 27.40 -1.66
N ILE A 135 -2.53 27.12 -2.38
CA ILE A 135 -1.72 28.17 -3.03
C ILE A 135 -2.53 28.91 -4.10
N VAL A 136 -3.29 28.18 -4.92
CA VAL A 136 -4.12 28.78 -5.98
C VAL A 136 -5.18 29.69 -5.37
N ASP A 137 -5.84 29.24 -4.30
CA ASP A 137 -6.84 30.05 -3.58
C ASP A 137 -6.24 31.33 -3.01
N TRP A 138 -5.06 31.23 -2.40
CA TRP A 138 -4.35 32.41 -1.91
C TRP A 138 -4.02 33.40 -3.04
N PHE A 139 -3.58 32.90 -4.19
CA PHE A 139 -3.27 33.75 -5.34
C PHE A 139 -4.52 34.43 -5.92
N LEU A 140 -5.66 33.74 -5.95
CA LEU A 140 -6.95 34.31 -6.36
C LEU A 140 -7.37 35.44 -5.43
N LEU A 141 -7.27 35.22 -4.11
CA LEU A 141 -7.57 36.25 -3.10
C LEU A 141 -6.63 37.46 -3.23
N LEU A 142 -5.35 37.24 -3.53
CA LEU A 142 -4.37 38.32 -3.73
C LEU A 142 -4.69 39.20 -4.94
N ILE A 143 -5.32 38.65 -5.98
CA ILE A 143 -5.77 39.38 -7.18
C ILE A 143 -7.19 39.94 -7.00
N GLY A 144 -7.80 39.77 -5.83
CA GLY A 144 -9.15 40.26 -5.52
C GLY A 144 -10.27 39.44 -6.17
N ARG A 145 -10.00 38.19 -6.54
CA ARG A 145 -11.01 37.22 -6.99
C ARG A 145 -11.54 36.40 -5.82
N GLU A 146 -12.72 35.84 -6.00
CA GLU A 146 -13.28 34.86 -5.06
C GLU A 146 -12.43 33.58 -5.03
N ALA A 147 -12.32 32.95 -3.86
CA ALA A 147 -11.64 31.66 -3.70
C ALA A 147 -12.42 30.54 -4.41
N LEU A 148 -11.75 29.42 -4.71
CA LEU A 148 -12.37 28.26 -5.38
C LEU A 148 -13.38 27.50 -4.49
N ASN A 149 -13.62 27.95 -3.25
CA ASN A 149 -14.50 27.32 -2.26
C ASN A 149 -14.21 25.82 -2.08
N VAL A 150 -12.92 25.46 -2.07
CA VAL A 150 -12.49 24.07 -1.87
C VAL A 150 -12.45 23.80 -0.37
N PRO A 151 -12.79 22.58 0.10
CA PRO A 151 -12.74 22.29 1.52
C PRO A 151 -11.33 22.50 2.09
N GLU A 152 -11.23 22.88 3.36
CA GLU A 152 -9.93 22.99 4.03
C GLU A 152 -9.33 21.60 4.30
N TRP A 153 -8.00 21.54 4.32
CA TRP A 153 -7.29 20.33 4.75
C TRP A 153 -7.32 20.24 6.27
N PHE A 154 -7.94 19.19 6.78
CA PHE A 154 -7.82 18.82 8.19
C PHE A 154 -6.62 17.90 8.41
N ASP A 155 -5.82 18.13 9.46
CA ASP A 155 -4.67 17.27 9.79
C ASP A 155 -5.05 15.81 10.05
N THR A 156 -6.31 15.58 10.47
CA THR A 156 -6.89 14.24 10.62
C THR A 156 -6.92 13.45 9.31
N TRP A 157 -6.82 14.11 8.15
CA TRP A 157 -6.70 13.45 6.85
C TRP A 157 -5.44 12.60 6.74
N PHE A 158 -4.33 12.97 7.38
CA PHE A 158 -3.14 12.11 7.43
C PHE A 158 -3.49 10.75 8.05
N LEU A 159 -4.22 10.75 9.17
CA LEU A 159 -4.66 9.52 9.84
C LEU A 159 -5.66 8.74 8.98
N ALA A 160 -6.68 9.42 8.45
CA ALA A 160 -7.71 8.78 7.63
C ALA A 160 -7.12 8.11 6.37
N LEU A 161 -6.24 8.81 5.66
CA LEU A 161 -5.51 8.27 4.51
C LEU A 161 -4.60 7.12 4.93
N GLY A 162 -3.93 7.21 6.08
CA GLY A 162 -3.12 6.11 6.61
C GLY A 162 -3.92 4.83 6.82
N ILE A 163 -5.11 4.93 7.42
CA ILE A 163 -6.03 3.80 7.63
C ILE A 163 -6.49 3.24 6.28
N ILE A 164 -7.02 4.09 5.41
CA ILE A 164 -7.59 3.67 4.11
C ILE A 164 -6.51 2.98 3.25
N ASN A 165 -5.35 3.62 3.07
CA ASN A 165 -4.29 3.10 2.22
C ASN A 165 -3.68 1.81 2.78
N SER A 166 -3.52 1.71 4.10
CA SER A 166 -3.06 0.48 4.75
C SER A 166 -4.06 -0.66 4.58
N LEU A 167 -5.36 -0.40 4.76
CA LEU A 167 -6.42 -1.38 4.56
C LEU A 167 -6.49 -1.87 3.11
N ILE A 168 -6.30 -0.97 2.13
CA ILE A 168 -6.21 -1.34 0.72
C ILE A 168 -5.07 -2.34 0.50
N ILE A 169 -3.85 -2.01 0.93
CA ILE A 169 -2.68 -2.91 0.77
C ILE A 169 -2.90 -4.23 1.51
N PHE A 170 -3.42 -4.18 2.74
CA PHE A 170 -3.70 -5.35 3.56
C PHE A 170 -4.71 -6.28 2.90
N THR A 171 -5.83 -5.73 2.42
CA THR A 171 -6.89 -6.48 1.74
C THR A 171 -6.38 -7.10 0.44
N PHE A 172 -5.66 -6.33 -0.38
CA PHE A 172 -5.02 -6.86 -1.59
C PHE A 172 -4.01 -7.96 -1.27
N SER A 173 -3.31 -7.88 -0.14
CA SER A 173 -2.37 -8.92 0.32
C SER A 173 -3.10 -10.20 0.69
N ILE A 174 -4.22 -10.11 1.41
CA ILE A 174 -5.08 -11.25 1.76
C ILE A 174 -5.65 -11.90 0.50
N ILE A 175 -6.29 -11.11 -0.38
CA ILE A 175 -6.84 -11.61 -1.64
C ILE A 175 -5.73 -12.26 -2.45
N SER A 176 -4.58 -11.61 -2.57
CA SER A 176 -3.45 -12.17 -3.30
C SER A 176 -2.91 -13.44 -2.64
N GLN A 177 -2.97 -13.61 -1.32
CA GLN A 177 -2.50 -14.82 -0.66
C GLN A 177 -3.37 -16.02 -1.05
N PHE A 178 -4.68 -15.85 -0.99
CA PHE A 178 -5.62 -16.91 -1.33
C PHE A 178 -5.75 -17.17 -2.84
N SER A 179 -5.19 -16.29 -3.69
CA SER A 179 -5.28 -16.40 -5.16
C SER A 179 -4.31 -17.41 -5.76
N TYR A 180 -3.26 -17.80 -5.06
CA TYR A 180 -2.25 -18.70 -5.63
C TYR A 180 -2.36 -20.10 -5.07
N SER A 181 -2.09 -21.07 -5.93
CA SER A 181 -1.89 -22.46 -5.57
C SER A 181 -0.67 -22.97 -6.32
N TYR A 182 0.10 -23.84 -5.69
CA TYR A 182 1.28 -24.45 -6.29
C TYR A 182 1.15 -25.96 -6.23
N VAL A 183 1.72 -26.62 -7.23
CA VAL A 183 1.85 -28.08 -7.30
C VAL A 183 3.28 -28.39 -7.71
N MET A 184 3.91 -29.30 -6.96
CA MET A 184 5.22 -29.84 -7.27
C MET A 184 5.05 -31.26 -7.81
N THR A 185 5.57 -31.51 -9.00
CA THR A 185 5.65 -32.85 -9.60
C THR A 185 7.05 -33.42 -9.43
N ASP A 186 7.26 -34.65 -9.90
CA ASP A 186 8.58 -35.28 -9.98
C ASP A 186 9.56 -34.56 -10.91
N LYS A 187 9.06 -33.71 -11.83
CA LYS A 187 9.87 -33.03 -12.85
C LYS A 187 9.83 -31.51 -12.75
N ASN A 188 8.69 -30.93 -12.36
CA ASN A 188 8.44 -29.49 -12.49
C ASN A 188 7.69 -28.92 -11.28
N LEU A 189 7.82 -27.60 -11.09
CA LEU A 189 6.99 -26.82 -10.16
C LEU A 189 6.03 -25.97 -10.98
N TYR A 190 4.74 -26.12 -10.71
CA TYR A 190 3.70 -25.32 -11.32
C TYR A 190 3.08 -24.35 -10.32
N ILE A 191 2.92 -23.11 -10.76
CA ILE A 191 2.26 -22.05 -9.98
C ILE A 191 1.05 -21.61 -10.79
N GLN A 192 -0.14 -21.82 -10.22
CA GLN A 192 -1.38 -21.36 -10.80
C GLN A 192 -1.91 -20.19 -9.98
N ARG A 193 -2.16 -19.07 -10.67
CA ARG A 193 -2.97 -18.00 -10.11
C ARG A 193 -4.43 -18.32 -10.40
N ARG A 194 -5.18 -18.72 -9.37
CA ARG A 194 -6.64 -18.72 -9.45
C ARG A 194 -7.09 -17.28 -9.58
N GLN A 195 -7.75 -16.97 -10.69
CA GLN A 195 -8.53 -15.75 -10.75
C GLN A 195 -9.67 -15.96 -9.75
N PHE A 196 -9.78 -15.10 -8.72
CA PHE A 196 -10.99 -15.03 -7.92
C PHE A 196 -12.12 -14.55 -8.81
N ILE A 197 -12.67 -15.48 -9.59
CA ILE A 197 -14.00 -15.35 -10.14
C ILE A 197 -14.79 -16.30 -9.26
N PHE A 198 -15.55 -15.70 -8.35
CA PHE A 198 -16.69 -16.35 -7.74
C PHE A 198 -17.45 -17.11 -8.83
N TYR A 199 -17.73 -18.38 -8.58
CA TYR A 199 -18.27 -19.43 -9.47
C TYR A 199 -17.24 -20.43 -10.01
N LYS A 200 -17.24 -21.59 -9.36
CA LYS A 200 -16.99 -22.89 -9.97
C LYS A 200 -18.28 -23.34 -10.66
#